data_AF-A0A2A9MDK8-F1
#
_entry.id   AF-A0A2A9MDK8-F1
#
_cell.length_a   1.000
_cell.length_b   1.000
_cell.length_c   1.000
_cell.angle_alpha   90.00
_cell.angle_beta   90.00
_cell.angle_gamma   90.00
#
_symmetry.space_group_name_H-M   'P 1'
#
loop_
_entity.id
_entity.type
_entity.pdbx_description
1 polymer ?
#
loop_
_entity_poly.entity_id
_entity_poly.type
_entity_poly.pdbx_seq_one_letter_code
_entity_poly.pdbx_strand_id
1 'polypeptide(L)'
;MEGALDSSLSGWLIFGLMALIAIVGALRLWLQERRGSREKASFFKQAEDVLSFPEPTEAINEYEVAREDAFDDMVKEGKADKDAEDLPEGALPETSWLRRISADHKKKLKLLLLRRALANVPRWAGLSQEINAKFRLYRHGLLSEETWSSFARAQDSLQAELDYLRLEAECLEPQWGDRVLKDAMLLYRLQQTKEAQQKEQEQEAKKRAAMQKQELIVQQQKKDAMERKAEKRADSLIKEEEGKQKKKASR
;
A
#
# COMPACT_ATOMS: atom_id res chain seq x y z
N MET A 1 -58.37 -6.94 -59.56
CA MET A 1 -57.53 -5.83 -59.05
C MET A 1 -57.05 -6.21 -57.65
N GLU A 2 -56.14 -7.17 -57.55
CA GLU A 2 -55.48 -7.57 -56.30
C GLU A 2 -54.03 -7.85 -56.69
N GLY A 3 -53.07 -7.11 -56.13
CA GLY A 3 -51.66 -7.24 -56.50
C GLY A 3 -50.79 -5.99 -56.34
N ALA A 4 -51.30 -4.91 -55.73
CA ALA A 4 -50.52 -3.67 -55.56
C ALA A 4 -50.18 -3.34 -54.10
N LEU A 5 -50.58 -4.15 -53.11
CA LEU A 5 -50.38 -3.84 -51.69
C LEU A 5 -49.21 -4.58 -51.01
N ASP A 6 -48.65 -5.63 -51.61
CA ASP A 6 -47.58 -6.44 -51.00
C ASP A 6 -46.16 -5.86 -51.18
N SER A 7 -45.96 -4.93 -52.11
CA SER A 7 -44.63 -4.34 -52.37
C SER A 7 -44.22 -3.27 -51.35
N SER A 8 -45.18 -2.63 -50.66
CA SER A 8 -44.87 -1.61 -49.65
C SER A 8 -44.41 -2.25 -48.33
N LEU A 9 -45.06 -3.33 -47.89
CA LEU A 9 -44.76 -4.03 -46.65
C LEU A 9 -43.37 -4.66 -46.66
N SER A 10 -42.95 -5.21 -47.80
CA SER A 10 -41.59 -5.77 -47.97
C SER A 10 -40.50 -4.71 -47.90
N GLY A 11 -40.74 -3.50 -48.44
CA GLY A 11 -39.81 -2.37 -48.31
C GLY A 11 -39.60 -1.93 -46.86
N TRP A 12 -40.69 -1.76 -46.09
CA TRP A 12 -40.60 -1.38 -44.67
C TRP A 12 -39.91 -2.43 -43.81
N LEU A 13 -40.07 -3.72 -44.12
CA LEU A 13 -39.36 -4.81 -43.43
C LEU A 13 -37.84 -4.75 -43.68
N ILE A 14 -37.40 -4.46 -44.90
CA ILE A 14 -35.97 -4.33 -45.22
C ILE A 14 -35.37 -3.09 -44.53
N PHE A 15 -36.07 -1.95 -44.54
CA PHE A 15 -35.63 -0.76 -43.82
C PHE A 15 -35.57 -0.98 -42.31
N GLY A 16 -36.56 -1.67 -41.74
CA GLY A 16 -36.58 -2.05 -40.32
C GLY A 16 -35.40 -2.95 -39.95
N LEU A 17 -35.06 -3.92 -40.80
CA LEU A 17 -33.92 -4.81 -40.60
C LEU A 17 -32.58 -4.04 -40.62
N MET A 18 -32.40 -3.15 -41.60
CA MET A 18 -31.18 -2.34 -41.72
C MET A 18 -31.00 -1.36 -40.56
N ALA A 19 -32.08 -0.74 -40.10
CA ALA A 19 -32.06 0.12 -38.92
C ALA A 19 -31.67 -0.67 -37.65
N LEU A 20 -32.19 -1.89 -37.50
CA LEU A 20 -31.87 -2.75 -36.35
C LEU A 20 -30.40 -3.18 -36.35
N ILE A 21 -29.84 -3.51 -37.52
CA ILE A 21 -28.40 -3.81 -37.66
C ILE A 21 -27.54 -2.60 -37.29
N ALA A 22 -27.92 -1.40 -37.74
CA ALA A 22 -27.19 -0.17 -37.42
C ALA A 22 -27.23 0.15 -35.92
N ILE A 23 -28.39 -0.02 -35.27
CA ILE A 23 -28.56 0.19 -33.83
C ILE A 23 -27.71 -0.82 -33.03
N VAL A 24 -27.72 -2.10 -33.42
CA VAL A 24 -26.91 -3.13 -32.77
C VAL A 24 -25.40 -2.86 -32.95
N GLY A 25 -24.99 -2.41 -34.15
CA GLY A 25 -23.61 -2.00 -34.41
C GLY A 25 -23.16 -0.83 -33.54
N ALA A 26 -23.99 0.22 -33.44
CA ALA A 26 -23.74 1.37 -32.57
C ALA A 26 -23.71 0.99 -31.09
N LEU A 27 -24.64 0.14 -30.64
CA LEU A 27 -24.65 -0.37 -29.26
C LEU A 27 -23.37 -1.15 -28.95
N ARG A 28 -22.89 -1.96 -29.90
CA ARG A 28 -21.70 -2.78 -29.72
C ARG A 28 -20.43 -1.93 -29.65
N LEU A 29 -20.31 -0.90 -30.49
CA LEU A 29 -19.21 0.06 -30.45
C LEU A 29 -19.24 0.86 -29.13
N TRP A 30 -20.41 1.34 -28.72
CA TRP A 30 -20.58 2.04 -27.45
C TRP A 30 -20.24 1.16 -26.23
N LEU A 31 -20.64 -0.11 -26.23
CA LEU A 31 -20.28 -1.09 -25.19
C LEU A 31 -18.77 -1.38 -25.16
N GLN A 32 -18.13 -1.45 -26.33
CA GLN A 32 -16.68 -1.68 -26.44
C GLN A 32 -15.89 -0.48 -25.93
N GLU A 33 -16.29 0.73 -26.28
CA GLU A 33 -15.69 1.98 -25.81
C GLU A 33 -15.90 2.17 -24.30
N ARG A 34 -17.07 1.77 -23.76
CA ARG A 34 -17.35 1.82 -22.33
C ARG A 34 -16.54 0.79 -21.52
N ARG A 35 -16.23 -0.38 -22.10
CA ARG A 35 -15.32 -1.37 -21.49
C ARG A 35 -13.88 -0.88 -21.51
N GLY A 36 -13.39 -0.41 -22.66
CA GLY A 36 -12.04 0.15 -22.77
C GLY A 36 -11.83 1.41 -21.92
N SER A 37 -12.85 2.25 -21.78
CA SER A 37 -12.80 3.44 -20.93
C SER A 37 -12.76 3.11 -19.44
N ARG A 38 -13.49 2.07 -18.99
CA ARG A 38 -13.42 1.58 -17.60
C ARG A 38 -12.05 1.00 -17.25
N GLU A 39 -11.47 0.21 -18.14
CA GLU A 39 -10.14 -0.37 -17.94
C GLU A 39 -9.04 0.71 -17.94
N LYS A 40 -9.13 1.70 -18.83
CA LYS A 40 -8.26 2.87 -18.82
C LYS A 40 -8.45 3.69 -17.54
N ALA A 41 -9.68 3.94 -17.10
CA ALA A 41 -9.95 4.66 -15.86
C ALA A 41 -9.40 3.93 -14.64
N SER A 42 -9.50 2.60 -14.57
CA SER A 42 -8.86 1.82 -13.50
C SER A 42 -7.33 1.83 -13.59
N PHE A 43 -6.76 1.82 -14.80
CA PHE A 43 -5.32 1.91 -15.00
C PHE A 43 -4.77 3.29 -14.60
N PHE A 44 -5.43 4.37 -15.02
CA PHE A 44 -5.07 5.73 -14.64
C PHE A 44 -5.31 5.98 -13.15
N LYS A 45 -6.38 5.44 -12.57
CA LYS A 45 -6.61 5.51 -11.11
C LYS A 45 -5.55 4.73 -10.33
N GLN A 46 -5.14 3.57 -10.82
CA GLN A 46 -4.06 2.79 -10.20
C GLN A 46 -2.70 3.47 -10.39
N ALA A 47 -2.46 4.12 -11.53
CA ALA A 47 -1.29 4.96 -11.76
C ALA A 47 -1.32 6.23 -10.90
N GLU A 48 -2.49 6.81 -10.67
CA GLU A 48 -2.72 7.96 -9.78
C GLU A 48 -2.55 7.56 -8.32
N ASP A 49 -3.01 6.40 -7.88
CA ASP A 49 -2.73 5.84 -6.55
C ASP A 49 -1.23 5.51 -6.37
N VAL A 50 -0.54 5.10 -7.43
CA VAL A 50 0.92 4.84 -7.42
C VAL A 50 1.75 6.13 -7.47
N LEU A 51 1.21 7.20 -8.08
CA LEU A 51 1.85 8.51 -8.19
C LEU A 51 1.42 9.49 -7.09
N SER A 52 0.31 9.20 -6.40
CA SER A 52 -0.22 10.05 -5.35
C SER A 52 0.49 9.74 -4.04
N PHE A 53 0.72 10.81 -3.31
CA PHE A 53 1.33 10.81 -2.00
C PHE A 53 0.18 10.99 -1.01
N PRO A 54 -0.58 9.92 -0.68
CA PRO A 54 -1.82 10.04 0.07
C PRO A 54 -1.56 10.66 1.43
N GLU A 55 -2.53 11.46 1.88
CA GLU A 55 -2.45 12.09 3.19
C GLU A 55 -2.68 11.04 4.29
N PRO A 56 -1.99 11.12 5.42
CA PRO A 56 -2.13 10.13 6.50
C PRO A 56 -3.40 10.39 7.31
N THR A 57 -4.57 10.24 6.69
CA THR A 57 -5.88 10.59 7.27
C THR A 57 -6.14 9.89 8.60
N GLU A 58 -5.71 8.64 8.74
CA GLU A 58 -5.85 7.89 9.99
C GLU A 58 -5.08 8.55 11.14
N ALA A 59 -3.80 8.88 10.93
CA ALA A 59 -2.97 9.50 11.96
C ALA A 59 -3.40 10.94 12.26
N ILE A 60 -3.96 11.65 11.27
CA ILE A 60 -4.58 12.96 11.45
C ILE A 60 -5.80 12.81 12.36
N ASN A 61 -6.75 11.95 12.01
CA ASN A 61 -7.99 11.76 12.77
C ASN A 61 -7.73 11.25 14.20
N GLU A 62 -6.79 10.32 14.39
CA GLU A 62 -6.40 9.87 15.73
C GLU A 62 -5.92 11.03 16.61
N TYR A 63 -5.17 11.98 16.03
CA TYR A 63 -4.70 13.16 16.73
C TYR A 63 -5.85 14.13 17.03
N GLU A 64 -6.67 14.46 16.03
CA GLU A 64 -7.77 15.42 16.19
C GLU A 64 -8.77 14.97 17.24
N VAL A 65 -9.19 13.69 17.21
CA VAL A 65 -10.11 13.14 18.22
C VAL A 65 -9.51 13.25 19.62
N ALA A 66 -8.21 12.94 19.78
CA ALA A 66 -7.57 13.05 21.08
C ALA A 66 -7.39 14.51 21.54
N ARG A 67 -7.25 15.44 20.60
CA ARG A 67 -7.16 16.89 20.85
C ARG A 67 -8.52 17.43 21.29
N GLU A 68 -9.58 17.10 20.57
CA GLU A 68 -10.97 17.42 20.92
C GLU A 68 -11.34 16.88 22.30
N ASP A 69 -11.07 15.60 22.59
CA ASP A 69 -11.31 14.99 23.89
C ASP A 69 -10.62 15.78 25.03
N ALA A 70 -9.36 16.16 24.82
CA ALA A 70 -8.58 16.91 25.81
C ALA A 70 -9.09 18.35 25.99
N PHE A 71 -9.59 18.97 24.92
CA PHE A 71 -10.19 20.30 24.97
C PHE A 71 -11.54 20.28 25.68
N ASP A 72 -12.40 19.31 25.35
CA ASP A 72 -13.70 19.11 26.00
C ASP A 72 -13.58 18.92 27.50
N ASP A 73 -12.57 18.16 27.95
CA ASP A 73 -12.32 17.99 29.38
C ASP A 73 -11.87 19.29 30.04
N MET A 74 -11.06 20.13 29.37
CA MET A 74 -10.70 21.47 29.85
C MET A 74 -11.90 22.42 29.94
N VAL A 75 -12.84 22.35 28.98
CA VAL A 75 -14.07 23.12 29.00
C VAL A 75 -15.00 22.67 30.12
N LYS A 76 -15.15 21.35 30.34
CA LYS A 76 -15.92 20.79 31.47
C LYS A 76 -15.36 21.22 32.83
N GLU A 77 -14.03 21.32 32.93
CA GLU A 77 -13.35 21.80 34.13
C GLU A 77 -13.42 23.33 34.31
N GLY A 78 -13.98 24.07 33.34
CA GLY A 78 -14.09 25.53 33.36
C GLY A 78 -12.75 26.25 33.20
N LYS A 79 -11.74 25.57 32.64
CA LYS A 79 -10.38 26.11 32.46
C LYS A 79 -10.14 26.73 31.08
N ALA A 80 -11.04 26.49 30.13
CA ALA A 80 -11.01 27.03 28.78
C ALA A 80 -12.40 27.47 28.34
N ASP A 81 -12.46 28.57 27.60
CA ASP A 81 -13.66 29.01 26.89
C ASP A 81 -13.78 28.24 25.58
N LYS A 82 -15.02 28.01 25.12
CA LYS A 82 -15.28 27.26 23.87
C LYS A 82 -14.66 27.91 22.64
N ASP A 83 -14.52 29.23 22.65
CA ASP A 83 -13.97 30.00 21.53
C ASP A 83 -12.42 30.03 21.53
N ALA A 84 -11.77 29.39 22.51
CA ALA A 84 -10.32 29.36 22.67
C ALA A 84 -9.65 28.10 22.09
N GLU A 85 -10.38 27.30 21.31
CA GLU A 85 -9.86 26.05 20.74
C GLU A 85 -8.70 26.31 19.77
N ASP A 86 -8.87 27.30 18.89
CA ASP A 86 -7.87 27.68 17.89
C ASP A 86 -6.99 28.82 18.38
N LEU A 87 -5.71 28.73 18.03
CA LEU A 87 -4.77 29.80 18.30
C LEU A 87 -5.07 30.99 17.36
N PRO A 88 -5.33 32.20 17.88
CA PRO A 88 -5.59 33.35 17.02
C PRO A 88 -4.40 33.64 16.10
N GLU A 89 -4.67 34.12 14.89
CA GLU A 89 -3.63 34.44 13.92
C GLU A 89 -2.65 35.48 14.50
N GLY A 90 -1.36 35.11 14.56
CA GLY A 90 -0.29 35.95 15.14
C GLY A 90 -0.12 35.86 16.66
N ALA A 91 -0.93 35.05 17.37
CA ALA A 91 -0.71 34.80 18.79
C ALA A 91 0.51 33.89 19.02
N LEU A 92 1.17 34.07 20.17
CA LEU A 92 2.34 33.28 20.53
C LEU A 92 1.90 31.84 20.88
N PRO A 93 2.69 30.81 20.52
CA PRO A 93 2.42 29.42 20.95
C PRO A 93 2.31 29.25 22.47
N GLU A 94 2.84 30.21 23.24
CA GLU A 94 2.76 30.28 24.70
C GLU A 94 1.35 30.50 25.24
N THR A 95 0.47 31.11 24.47
CA THR A 95 -0.90 31.39 24.90
C THR A 95 -1.87 30.24 24.63
N SER A 96 -1.40 29.16 23.98
CA SER A 96 -2.24 28.01 23.66
C SER A 96 -2.74 27.28 24.91
N TRP A 97 -4.00 26.85 24.87
CA TRP A 97 -4.60 26.00 25.90
C TRP A 97 -3.86 24.66 26.08
N LEU A 98 -3.17 24.19 25.03
CA LEU A 98 -2.34 22.99 25.03
C LEU A 98 -1.22 23.00 26.07
N ARG A 99 -0.87 24.17 26.62
CA ARG A 99 0.11 24.29 27.73
C ARG A 99 -0.49 24.01 29.10
N ARG A 100 -1.81 24.19 29.23
CA ARG A 100 -2.55 24.10 30.50
C ARG A 100 -3.22 22.74 30.71
N ILE A 101 -3.15 21.86 29.73
CA ILE A 101 -3.73 20.51 29.78
C ILE A 101 -3.06 19.64 30.86
N SER A 102 -3.78 18.60 31.29
CA SER A 102 -3.24 17.61 32.22
C SER A 102 -2.01 16.89 31.64
N ALA A 103 -1.13 16.42 32.53
CA ALA A 103 0.10 15.74 32.11
C ALA A 103 -0.17 14.45 31.29
N ASP A 104 -1.29 13.78 31.53
CA ASP A 104 -1.64 12.53 30.84
C ASP A 104 -2.15 12.81 29.42
N HIS A 105 -3.04 13.80 29.24
CA HIS A 105 -3.43 14.26 27.90
C HIS A 105 -2.22 14.76 27.12
N LYS A 106 -1.32 15.52 27.77
CA LYS A 106 -0.09 16.02 27.14
C LYS A 106 0.79 14.89 26.61
N LYS A 107 1.00 13.83 27.38
CA LYS A 107 1.78 12.66 26.92
C LYS A 107 1.10 11.97 25.74
N LYS A 108 -0.22 11.78 25.79
CA LYS A 108 -1.01 11.16 24.70
C LYS A 108 -0.91 11.99 23.41
N LEU A 109 -1.15 13.30 23.50
CA LEU A 109 -1.06 14.21 22.35
C LEU A 109 0.34 14.26 21.75
N LYS A 110 1.39 14.32 22.58
CA LYS A 110 2.77 14.28 22.09
C LYS A 110 3.06 13.01 21.29
N LEU A 111 2.62 11.85 21.79
CA LEU A 111 2.81 10.57 21.10
C LEU A 111 2.07 10.53 19.76
N LEU A 112 0.81 10.98 19.73
CA LEU A 112 -0.02 10.97 18.53
C LEU A 112 0.49 11.99 17.50
N LEU A 113 0.92 13.17 17.92
CA LEU A 113 1.52 14.17 17.04
C LEU A 113 2.80 13.64 16.40
N LEU A 114 3.64 12.93 17.16
CA LEU A 114 4.84 12.28 16.63
C LEU A 114 4.49 11.15 15.65
N ARG A 115 3.42 10.38 15.90
CA ARG A 115 2.92 9.36 14.99
C ARG A 115 2.42 9.97 13.67
N ARG A 116 1.69 11.09 13.73
CA ARG A 116 1.25 11.88 12.58
C ARG A 116 2.43 12.44 11.79
N ALA A 117 3.44 12.97 12.48
CA ALA A 117 4.68 13.43 11.85
C ALA A 117 5.42 12.28 11.15
N LEU A 118 5.56 11.12 11.80
CA LEU A 118 6.20 9.93 11.24
C LEU A 118 5.47 9.42 9.99
N ALA A 119 4.14 9.43 9.99
CA ALA A 119 3.32 9.04 8.84
C ALA A 119 3.49 9.99 7.63
N ASN A 120 3.83 11.26 7.85
CA ASN A 120 4.14 12.22 6.79
C ASN A 120 5.57 12.09 6.23
N VAL A 121 6.50 11.40 6.91
CA VAL A 121 7.91 11.29 6.45
C VAL A 121 8.05 10.62 5.08
N PRO A 122 7.39 9.47 4.77
CA PRO A 122 7.45 8.86 3.45
C PRO A 122 6.92 9.78 2.35
N ARG A 123 5.82 10.50 2.66
CA ARG A 123 5.17 11.46 1.77
C ARG A 123 6.13 12.58 1.38
N TRP A 124 6.80 13.16 2.39
CA TRP A 124 7.82 14.18 2.19
C TRP A 124 9.05 13.67 1.44
N ALA A 125 9.54 12.47 1.78
CA ALA A 125 10.70 11.88 1.12
C ALA A 125 10.46 11.65 -0.38
N GLY A 126 9.27 11.16 -0.75
CA GLY A 126 8.91 10.97 -2.15
C GLY A 126 8.74 12.28 -2.92
N LEU A 127 7.97 13.23 -2.37
CA LEU A 127 7.74 14.54 -3.02
C LEU A 127 9.06 15.31 -3.21
N SER A 128 9.93 15.31 -2.21
CA SER A 128 11.22 16.02 -2.27
C SER A 128 12.20 15.42 -3.28
N GLN A 129 12.16 14.10 -3.50
CA GLN A 129 12.99 13.44 -4.51
C GLN A 129 12.50 13.72 -5.93
N GLU A 130 11.18 13.76 -6.14
CA GLU A 130 10.58 13.85 -7.47
C GLU A 130 10.40 15.28 -8.00
N ILE A 131 10.36 16.30 -7.14
CA ILE A 131 10.05 17.70 -7.51
C ILE A 131 10.91 18.21 -8.67
N ASN A 132 12.22 18.03 -8.60
CA ASN A 132 13.15 18.54 -9.60
C ASN A 132 12.99 17.80 -10.94
N ALA A 133 12.70 16.50 -10.90
CA ALA A 133 12.49 15.70 -12.09
C ALA A 133 11.19 16.09 -12.80
N LYS A 134 10.08 16.19 -12.05
CA LYS A 134 8.77 16.58 -12.60
C LYS A 134 8.78 18.02 -13.12
N PHE A 135 9.44 18.95 -12.42
CA PHE A 135 9.55 20.33 -12.87
C PHE A 135 10.28 20.45 -14.22
N ARG A 136 11.36 19.67 -14.42
CA ARG A 136 12.05 19.61 -15.73
C ARG A 136 11.12 19.09 -16.83
N LEU A 137 10.38 18.02 -16.56
CA LEU A 137 9.44 17.46 -17.54
C LEU A 137 8.34 18.46 -17.91
N TYR A 138 7.79 19.18 -16.92
CA TYR A 138 6.83 20.26 -17.14
C TYR A 138 7.41 21.38 -17.98
N ARG A 139 8.61 21.87 -17.64
CA ARG A 139 9.28 22.93 -18.40
C ARG A 139 9.55 22.56 -19.85
N HIS A 140 9.79 21.28 -20.15
CA HIS A 140 10.00 20.79 -21.51
C HIS A 140 8.71 20.40 -22.24
N GLY A 141 7.54 20.64 -21.66
CA GLY A 141 6.24 20.31 -22.26
C GLY A 141 5.93 18.81 -22.32
N LEU A 142 6.68 17.98 -21.56
CA LEU A 142 6.49 16.54 -21.48
C LEU A 142 5.51 16.11 -20.38
N LEU A 143 5.16 17.04 -19.49
CA LEU A 143 4.18 16.85 -18.41
C LEU A 143 3.03 17.84 -18.62
N SER A 144 1.79 17.40 -18.41
CA SER A 144 0.62 18.28 -18.54
C SER A 144 0.56 19.31 -17.41
N GLU A 145 -0.08 20.45 -17.67
CA GLU A 145 -0.29 21.48 -16.65
C GLU A 145 -1.17 20.97 -15.48
N GLU A 146 -2.17 20.15 -15.77
CA GLU A 146 -3.01 19.51 -14.76
C GLU A 146 -2.20 18.61 -13.81
N THR A 147 -1.29 17.80 -14.35
CA THR A 147 -0.46 16.92 -13.52
C THR A 147 0.59 17.69 -12.71
N TRP A 148 1.16 18.76 -13.27
CA TRP A 148 2.05 19.66 -12.52
C TRP A 148 1.30 20.40 -11.41
N SER A 149 0.13 20.96 -11.69
CA SER A 149 -0.66 21.69 -10.70
C SER A 149 -1.14 20.78 -9.57
N SER A 150 -1.52 19.53 -9.87
CA SER A 150 -1.84 18.52 -8.85
C SER A 150 -0.64 18.22 -7.95
N PHE A 151 0.54 18.04 -8.53
CA PHE A 151 1.77 17.84 -7.77
C PHE A 151 2.12 19.04 -6.88
N ALA A 152 2.02 20.27 -7.42
CA ALA A 152 2.25 21.50 -6.66
C ALA A 152 1.27 21.64 -5.49
N ARG A 153 -0.03 21.36 -5.70
CA ARG A 153 -1.02 21.34 -4.63
C ARG A 153 -0.70 20.32 -3.54
N ALA A 154 -0.23 19.13 -3.91
CA ALA A 154 0.19 18.12 -2.94
C ALA A 154 1.40 18.57 -2.12
N GLN A 155 2.33 19.30 -2.74
CA GLN A 155 3.47 19.91 -2.06
C GLN A 155 3.03 21.01 -1.09
N ASP A 156 2.16 21.91 -1.54
CA ASP A 156 1.65 23.01 -0.70
C ASP A 156 0.85 22.47 0.49
N SER A 157 0.00 21.46 0.27
CA SER A 157 -0.72 20.75 1.35
C SER A 157 0.25 20.12 2.35
N LEU A 158 1.27 19.40 1.88
CA LEU A 158 2.28 18.82 2.76
C LEU A 158 3.04 19.91 3.54
N GLN A 159 3.40 21.02 2.91
CA GLN A 159 4.12 22.11 3.58
C GLN A 159 3.26 22.72 4.69
N ALA A 160 1.99 22.99 4.41
CA ALA A 160 1.04 23.48 5.40
C ALA A 160 0.90 22.51 6.59
N GLU A 161 0.81 21.21 6.32
CA GLU A 161 0.78 20.16 7.34
C GLU A 161 2.06 20.13 8.20
N LEU A 162 3.25 20.26 7.58
CA LEU A 162 4.51 20.30 8.31
C LEU A 162 4.62 21.55 9.21
N ASP A 163 4.13 22.69 8.72
CA ASP A 163 4.13 23.94 9.50
C ASP A 163 3.11 23.87 10.65
N TYR A 164 1.94 23.26 10.42
CA TYR A 164 0.98 22.92 11.49
C TYR A 164 1.63 22.05 12.57
N LEU A 165 2.28 20.95 12.19
CA LEU A 165 2.95 20.05 13.14
C LEU A 165 4.02 20.76 13.99
N ARG A 166 4.76 21.70 13.38
CA ARG A 166 5.76 22.50 14.12
C ARG A 166 5.10 23.43 15.12
N LEU A 167 4.06 24.15 14.70
CA LEU A 167 3.32 25.07 15.56
C LEU A 167 2.68 24.31 16.73
N GLU A 168 2.01 23.20 16.44
CA GLU A 168 1.30 22.38 17.41
C GLU A 168 2.26 21.76 18.43
N ALA A 169 3.43 21.29 17.98
CA ALA A 169 4.48 20.81 18.86
C ALA A 169 5.01 21.92 19.76
N GLU A 170 5.21 23.13 19.22
CA GLU A 170 5.64 24.29 20.01
C GLU A 170 4.60 24.68 21.06
N CYS A 171 3.31 24.61 20.74
CA CYS A 171 2.20 24.81 21.66
C CYS A 171 2.19 23.77 22.80
N LEU A 172 2.51 22.51 22.50
CA LEU A 172 2.58 21.45 23.52
C LEU A 172 3.81 21.57 24.42
N GLU A 173 4.98 21.86 23.87
CA GLU A 173 6.23 21.97 24.61
C GLU A 173 7.16 23.03 24.00
N PRO A 174 7.73 23.94 24.82
CA PRO A 174 8.69 24.91 24.31
C PRO A 174 9.87 24.22 23.61
N GLN A 175 10.28 24.76 22.46
CA GLN A 175 11.40 24.28 21.63
C GLN A 175 11.19 22.89 21.01
N TRP A 176 10.00 22.31 21.11
CA TRP A 176 9.73 21.00 20.54
C TRP A 176 9.39 21.09 19.04
N GLY A 177 8.90 22.24 18.55
CA GLY A 177 8.59 22.46 17.14
C GLY A 177 9.80 22.22 16.22
N ASP A 178 11.00 22.60 16.65
CA ASP A 178 12.23 22.44 15.86
C ASP A 178 12.78 21.00 15.83
N ARG A 179 12.33 20.15 16.77
CA ARG A 179 12.86 18.80 17.00
C ARG A 179 11.90 17.72 16.54
N VAL A 180 10.59 17.92 16.65
CA VAL A 180 9.57 16.90 16.36
C VAL A 180 9.73 16.25 14.98
N LEU A 181 9.99 17.05 13.94
CA LEU A 181 10.17 16.53 12.58
C LEU A 181 11.51 15.80 12.40
N LYS A 182 12.57 16.25 13.09
CA LYS A 182 13.89 15.60 13.07
C LYS A 182 13.82 14.25 13.76
N ASP A 183 13.13 14.18 14.90
CA ASP A 183 12.90 12.96 15.66
C ASP A 183 12.06 11.97 14.85
N ALA A 184 10.99 12.44 14.20
CA ALA A 184 10.18 11.62 13.29
C ALA A 184 11.03 11.03 12.14
N MET A 185 11.90 11.83 11.53
CA MET A 185 12.80 11.37 10.48
C MET A 185 13.83 10.35 10.97
N LEU A 186 14.38 10.56 12.17
CA LEU A 186 15.30 9.62 12.80
C LEU A 186 14.61 8.28 13.08
N LEU A 187 13.41 8.32 13.68
CA LEU A 187 12.61 7.13 13.97
C LEU A 187 12.25 6.37 12.70
N TYR A 188 11.86 7.09 11.64
CA TYR A 188 11.57 6.48 10.35
C TYR A 188 12.78 5.73 9.78
N ARG A 189 13.98 6.33 9.82
CA ARG A 189 15.22 5.66 9.36
C ARG A 189 15.56 4.43 10.20
N LEU A 190 15.38 4.51 11.51
CA LEU A 190 15.58 3.37 12.41
C LEU A 190 14.59 2.24 12.10
N GLN A 191 13.33 2.56 11.84
CA GLN A 191 12.31 1.59 11.43
C GLN A 191 12.68 0.92 10.11
N GLN A 192 13.06 1.69 9.09
CA GLN A 192 13.52 1.16 7.79
C GLN A 192 14.70 0.19 7.95
N THR A 193 15.67 0.54 8.82
CA THR A 193 16.84 -0.31 9.10
C THR A 193 16.42 -1.62 9.77
N LYS A 194 15.52 -1.56 10.77
CA LYS A 194 15.01 -2.76 11.46
C LYS A 194 14.22 -3.66 10.53
N GLU A 195 13.35 -3.10 9.69
CA GLU A 195 12.57 -3.86 8.71
C GLU A 195 13.47 -4.55 7.68
N ALA A 196 14.53 -3.88 7.22
CA ALA A 196 15.51 -4.48 6.32
C ALA A 196 16.23 -5.67 6.98
N GLN A 197 16.70 -5.50 8.23
CA GLN A 197 17.34 -6.57 8.99
C GLN A 197 16.42 -7.77 9.23
N GLN A 198 15.15 -7.52 9.58
CA GLN A 198 14.16 -8.58 9.78
C GLN A 198 13.89 -9.36 8.49
N LYS A 199 13.73 -8.67 7.36
CA LYS A 199 13.54 -9.29 6.05
C LYS A 199 14.75 -10.15 5.65
N GLU A 200 15.96 -9.66 5.91
CA GLU A 200 17.19 -10.41 5.65
C GLU A 200 17.27 -11.68 6.51
N GLN A 201 17.01 -11.57 7.82
CA GLN A 201 16.98 -12.71 8.73
C GLN A 201 15.90 -13.74 8.35
N GLU A 202 14.71 -13.29 7.94
CA GLU A 202 13.64 -14.18 7.51
C GLU A 202 14.00 -14.91 6.19
N GLN A 203 14.65 -14.21 5.25
CA GLN A 203 15.14 -14.82 4.02
C GLN A 203 16.25 -15.84 4.29
N GLU A 204 17.18 -15.55 5.21
CA GLU A 204 18.20 -16.51 5.63
C GLU A 204 17.59 -17.74 6.30
N ALA A 205 16.62 -17.54 7.21
CA ALA A 205 15.92 -18.64 7.88
C ALA A 205 15.18 -19.51 6.86
N LYS A 206 14.49 -18.90 5.89
CA LYS A 206 13.83 -19.62 4.78
C LYS A 206 14.83 -20.41 3.92
N LYS A 207 15.98 -19.83 3.59
CA LYS A 207 17.06 -20.51 2.85
C LYS A 207 17.64 -21.69 3.63
N ARG A 208 17.90 -21.52 4.94
CA ARG A 208 18.39 -22.60 5.81
C ARG A 208 17.37 -23.72 5.95
N ALA A 209 16.09 -23.40 6.14
CA ALA A 209 15.01 -24.38 6.21
C ALA A 209 14.85 -25.15 4.88
N ALA A 210 15.00 -24.47 3.73
CA ALA A 210 14.96 -25.11 2.42
C ALA A 210 16.16 -26.06 2.22
N MET A 211 17.37 -25.64 2.60
CA MET A 211 18.56 -26.49 2.55
C MET A 211 18.41 -27.73 3.45
N GLN A 212 17.94 -27.56 4.69
CA GLN A 212 17.71 -28.69 5.61
C GLN A 212 16.66 -29.67 5.06
N LYS A 213 15.56 -29.19 4.50
CA LYS A 213 14.56 -30.05 3.85
C LYS A 213 15.16 -30.83 2.68
N GLN A 214 15.97 -30.17 1.86
CA GLN A 214 16.62 -30.81 0.72
C GLN A 214 17.65 -31.85 1.16
N GLU A 215 18.44 -31.58 2.21
CA GLU A 215 19.36 -32.54 2.80
C GLU A 215 18.64 -33.77 3.36
N LEU A 216 17.50 -33.59 4.04
CA LEU A 216 16.69 -34.70 4.56
C LEU A 216 16.14 -35.58 3.43
N ILE A 217 15.64 -34.97 2.35
CA ILE A 217 15.16 -35.72 1.16
C ILE A 217 16.31 -36.51 0.53
N VAL A 218 17.48 -35.90 0.36
CA VAL A 218 18.66 -36.58 -0.20
C VAL A 218 19.12 -37.72 0.73
N GLN A 219 19.07 -37.54 2.05
CA GLN A 219 19.40 -38.60 3.00
C GLN A 219 18.40 -39.76 2.93
N GLN A 220 17.10 -39.50 2.83
CA GLN A 220 16.08 -40.53 2.65
C GLN A 220 16.31 -41.31 1.34
N GLN A 221 16.50 -40.61 0.23
CA GLN A 221 16.79 -41.27 -1.07
C GLN A 221 18.05 -42.14 -1.02
N LYS A 222 19.10 -41.70 -0.30
CA LYS A 222 20.32 -42.51 -0.10
C LYS A 222 20.06 -43.75 0.74
N LYS A 223 19.25 -43.66 1.80
CA LYS A 223 18.85 -44.81 2.63
C LYS A 223 18.03 -45.82 1.82
N ASP A 224 17.00 -45.37 1.12
CA ASP A 224 16.15 -46.23 0.28
C ASP A 224 16.97 -46.92 -0.83
N ALA A 225 17.91 -46.21 -1.44
CA ALA A 225 18.80 -46.77 -2.45
C ALA A 225 19.77 -47.82 -1.87
N MET A 226 20.20 -47.65 -0.61
CA MET A 226 21.04 -48.61 0.09
C MET A 226 20.25 -49.88 0.45
N GLU A 227 19.04 -49.73 0.97
CA GLU A 227 18.14 -50.84 1.29
C GLU A 227 17.83 -51.70 0.07
N ARG A 228 17.43 -51.07 -1.06
CA ARG A 228 17.21 -51.79 -2.33
C ARG A 228 18.44 -52.53 -2.84
N LYS A 229 19.65 -51.99 -2.62
CA LYS A 229 20.89 -52.67 -2.98
C LYS A 229 21.18 -53.85 -2.05
N ALA A 230 20.86 -53.73 -0.76
CA ALA A 230 21.00 -54.80 0.21
C ALA A 230 20.02 -55.95 -0.06
N GLU A 231 18.75 -55.65 -0.36
CA GLU A 231 17.73 -56.64 -0.75
C GLU A 231 18.16 -57.43 -1.99
N LYS A 232 18.60 -56.74 -3.06
CA LYS A 232 19.09 -57.41 -4.27
C LYS A 232 20.28 -58.35 -3.99
N ARG A 233 21.16 -57.99 -3.06
CA ARG A 233 22.28 -58.84 -2.65
C ARG A 233 21.79 -60.04 -1.83
N ALA A 234 20.86 -59.83 -0.89
CA ALA A 234 20.26 -60.91 -0.11
C ALA A 234 19.56 -61.94 -1.01
N ASP A 235 18.74 -61.48 -1.97
CA ASP A 235 18.06 -62.35 -2.93
C ASP A 235 19.04 -63.17 -3.78
N SER A 236 20.17 -62.57 -4.18
CA SER A 236 21.20 -63.28 -4.95
C SER A 236 21.86 -64.40 -4.12
N LEU A 237 22.09 -64.17 -2.82
CA LEU A 237 22.66 -65.17 -1.92
C LEU A 237 21.69 -66.33 -1.67
N ILE A 238 20.39 -66.03 -1.48
CA ILE A 238 19.35 -67.06 -1.30
C ILE A 238 19.25 -67.95 -2.53
N LYS A 239 19.23 -67.35 -3.74
CA LYS A 239 19.21 -68.12 -5.00
C LYS A 239 20.45 -68.99 -5.19
N GLU A 240 21.63 -68.52 -4.80
CA GLU A 240 22.85 -69.32 -4.83
C GLU A 240 22.81 -70.49 -3.84
N GLU A 241 22.27 -70.30 -2.64
CA GLU A 241 22.11 -71.37 -1.65
C GLU A 241 21.10 -72.44 -2.12
N GLU A 242 19.94 -72.03 -2.62
CA GLU A 242 18.94 -72.95 -3.18
C GLU A 242 19.50 -73.75 -4.38
N GLY A 243 20.29 -73.11 -5.23
CA GLY A 243 20.98 -73.76 -6.35
C GLY A 243 22.03 -74.78 -5.90
N LYS A 244 22.78 -74.49 -4.82
CA LYS A 244 23.76 -75.42 -4.22
C LYS A 244 23.09 -76.58 -3.48
N GLN A 245 21.96 -76.34 -2.81
CA GLN A 245 21.17 -77.40 -2.16
C GLN A 245 20.54 -78.35 -3.17
N LYS A 246 19.95 -77.84 -4.27
CA LYS A 246 19.42 -78.67 -5.36
C LYS A 246 20.50 -79.53 -6.04
N LYS A 247 21.72 -79.00 -6.21
CA LYS A 247 22.86 -79.77 -6.73
C LYS A 247 23.39 -80.83 -5.75
N LYS A 248 23.23 -80.64 -4.43
CA LYS A 248 23.57 -81.65 -3.42
C LYS A 248 22.52 -82.75 -3.27
N ALA A 249 21.24 -82.47 -3.56
CA ALA A 249 20.16 -83.46 -3.50
C ALA A 249 20.03 -84.33 -4.78
N SER A 250 20.69 -83.95 -5.87
CA SER A 250 20.69 -84.63 -7.17
C SER A 250 21.87 -85.59 -7.38
N ARG A 251 22.68 -85.83 -6.34
CA ARG A 251 23.92 -86.61 -6.40
C ARG A 251 23.87 -87.72 -5.36
#